data_AF-A0A062FSC3-F1
#
_entry.id   AF-A0A062FSC3-F1
#
_cell.length_a   1.000
_cell.length_b   1.000
_cell.length_c   1.000
_cell.angle_alpha   90.00
_cell.angle_beta   90.00
_cell.angle_gamma   90.00
#
_symmetry.space_group_name_H-M   'P 1'
#
loop_
_entity.id
_entity.type
_entity.pdbx_description
1 polymer ?
#
loop_
_entity_poly.entity_id
_entity_poly.type
_entity_poly.pdbx_seq_one_letter_code
_entity_poly.pdbx_strand_id
1 'polypeptide(L)'
;MVVFISDWLKAIPMAALVAVMIMVAIGTFNWDSLRNIRQYPLSSNIVMIVTVIVVVATHNLAYGVLVGVLLSALFFANKIERYMAIQSEFNEPENTRTYTVTGQVFFSSADKFTSAFDFKEALSKVVIATMI
;
A
#
# COMPACT_ATOMS: atom_id res chain seq x y z
N MET A 1 22.40 39.57 -13.02
CA MET A 1 21.11 40.11 -12.52
C MET A 1 20.93 39.94 -11.02
N VAL A 2 21.16 38.76 -10.42
CA VAL A 2 21.05 38.56 -8.94
C VAL A 2 21.98 39.48 -8.14
N VAL A 3 23.16 39.79 -8.67
CA VAL A 3 24.16 40.64 -7.99
C VAL A 3 23.66 42.08 -7.76
N PHE A 4 22.82 42.63 -8.65
CA PHE A 4 22.31 44.02 -8.54
C PHE A 4 21.23 44.20 -7.47
N ILE A 5 20.57 43.11 -7.04
CA ILE A 5 19.50 43.14 -6.01
C ILE A 5 20.07 42.64 -4.66
N SER A 6 21.34 42.24 -4.61
CA SER A 6 21.95 41.61 -3.44
C SER A 6 21.91 42.46 -2.17
N ASP A 7 22.02 43.79 -2.29
CA ASP A 7 21.96 44.70 -1.15
C ASP A 7 20.55 44.84 -0.56
N TRP A 8 19.52 44.70 -1.39
CA TRP A 8 18.13 44.69 -0.93
C TRP A 8 17.76 43.35 -0.29
N LEU A 9 18.27 42.23 -0.79
CA LEU A 9 18.06 40.91 -0.17
C LEU A 9 18.66 40.83 1.24
N LYS A 10 19.83 41.45 1.48
CA LYS A 10 20.46 41.46 2.82
C LYS A 10 19.65 42.22 3.87
N ALA A 11 18.81 43.17 3.45
CA ALA A 11 17.94 43.92 4.34
C ALA A 11 16.66 43.14 4.72
N ILE A 12 16.40 41.98 4.11
CA ILE A 12 15.22 41.17 4.41
C ILE A 12 15.34 40.58 5.82
N PRO A 13 14.35 40.81 6.70
CA PRO A 13 14.34 40.22 8.04
C PRO A 13 14.26 38.69 7.97
N MET A 14 15.09 38.00 8.76
CA MET A 14 15.02 36.53 8.89
C MET A 14 13.63 36.05 9.36
N ALA A 15 12.93 36.87 10.13
CA ALA A 15 11.55 36.58 10.57
C ALA A 15 10.57 36.42 9.39
N ALA A 16 10.72 37.22 8.34
CA ALA A 16 9.87 37.11 7.15
C ALA A 16 10.10 35.78 6.42
N LEU A 17 11.37 35.32 6.35
CA LEU A 17 11.72 34.04 5.74
C LEU A 17 11.15 32.85 6.53
N VAL A 18 11.27 32.89 7.85
CA VAL A 18 10.69 31.85 8.73
C VAL A 18 9.16 31.81 8.58
N ALA A 19 8.51 32.97 8.53
CA ALA A 19 7.06 33.03 8.32
C ALA A 19 6.64 32.39 6.98
N VAL A 20 7.40 32.64 5.90
CA VAL A 20 7.16 31.98 4.61
C VAL A 20 7.38 30.47 4.72
N MET A 21 8.44 30.01 5.38
CA MET A 21 8.69 28.58 5.57
C MET A 21 7.54 27.89 6.33
N ILE A 22 7.01 28.52 7.38
CA ILE A 22 5.87 27.99 8.13
C ILE A 22 4.61 27.94 7.25
N MET A 23 4.33 29.01 6.50
CA MET A 23 3.19 29.06 5.58
C MET A 23 3.24 27.94 4.53
N VAL A 24 4.43 27.68 3.96
CA VAL A 24 4.66 26.58 3.01
C VAL A 24 4.51 25.22 3.70
N ALA A 25 5.03 25.04 4.91
CA ALA A 25 4.91 23.78 5.64
C ALA A 25 3.44 23.42 5.95
N ILE A 26 2.64 24.42 6.36
CA ILE A 26 1.20 24.26 6.59
C ILE A 26 0.47 23.92 5.28
N GLY A 27 0.84 24.53 4.16
CA GLY A 27 0.23 24.25 2.86
C GLY A 27 0.64 22.90 2.26
N THR A 28 1.83 22.40 2.58
CA THR A 28 2.33 21.08 2.11
C THR A 28 1.71 19.94 2.92
N PHE A 29 1.37 20.17 4.19
CA PHE A 29 0.75 19.15 5.04
C PHE A 29 -0.69 18.89 4.60
N ASN A 30 -1.01 17.64 4.24
CA ASN A 30 -2.37 17.26 3.87
C ASN A 30 -3.22 17.05 5.14
N TRP A 31 -3.91 18.11 5.56
CA TRP A 31 -4.79 18.10 6.74
C TRP A 31 -5.99 17.15 6.61
N ASP A 32 -6.48 16.91 5.39
CA ASP A 32 -7.56 15.96 5.13
C ASP A 32 -7.13 14.52 5.43
N SER A 33 -5.86 14.17 5.14
CA SER A 33 -5.32 12.84 5.48
C SER A 33 -5.34 12.57 6.98
N LEU A 34 -5.09 13.59 7.80
CA LEU A 34 -5.12 13.46 9.25
C LEU A 34 -6.56 13.40 9.79
N ARG A 35 -7.47 14.20 9.22
CA ARG A 35 -8.88 14.24 9.62
C ARG A 35 -9.64 12.96 9.24
N ASN A 36 -9.35 12.41 8.06
CA ASN A 36 -10.05 11.26 7.50
C ASN A 36 -9.27 9.95 7.67
N ILE A 37 -8.38 9.86 8.66
CA ILE A 37 -7.52 8.68 8.85
C ILE A 37 -8.34 7.38 8.97
N ARG A 38 -9.56 7.42 9.53
CA ARG A 38 -10.43 6.23 9.64
C ARG A 38 -11.05 5.78 8.31
N GLN A 39 -11.08 6.63 7.30
CA GLN A 39 -11.66 6.31 5.99
C GLN A 39 -10.65 5.61 5.08
N TYR A 40 -9.36 5.87 5.27
CA TYR A 40 -8.30 5.24 4.49
C TYR A 40 -8.04 3.79 4.95
N PRO A 41 -7.59 2.91 4.03
CA PRO A 41 -7.18 1.55 4.40
C PRO A 41 -6.10 1.57 5.49
N LEU A 42 -6.23 0.67 6.47
CA LEU A 42 -5.31 0.57 7.62
C LEU A 42 -3.84 0.49 7.18
N SER A 43 -3.54 -0.26 6.11
CA SER A 43 -2.18 -0.39 5.57
C SER A 43 -1.59 0.94 5.11
N SER A 44 -2.38 1.81 4.48
CA SER A 44 -1.91 3.12 4.01
C SER A 44 -1.61 4.06 5.17
N ASN A 45 -2.45 4.05 6.21
CA ASN A 45 -2.24 4.88 7.40
C ASN A 45 -1.00 4.46 8.18
N ILE A 46 -0.76 3.15 8.30
CA ILE A 46 0.44 2.63 8.96
C ILE A 46 1.69 3.12 8.24
N VAL A 47 1.73 3.02 6.90
CA VAL A 47 2.87 3.52 6.12
C VAL A 47 3.08 5.03 6.39
N MET A 48 2.04 5.84 6.29
CA MET A 48 2.13 7.29 6.51
C MET A 48 2.63 7.65 7.92
N ILE A 49 2.10 7.00 8.96
CA ILE A 49 2.51 7.27 10.35
C ILE A 49 3.97 6.86 10.56
N VAL A 50 4.36 5.67 10.09
CA VAL A 50 5.72 5.17 10.28
C VAL A 50 6.73 6.06 9.56
N THR A 51 6.46 6.49 8.32
CA THR A 51 7.38 7.36 7.59
C THR A 51 7.58 8.68 8.32
N VAL A 52 6.50 9.33 8.78
CA VAL A 52 6.58 10.60 9.52
C VAL A 52 7.37 10.43 10.83
N ILE A 53 7.09 9.37 11.60
CA ILE A 53 7.80 9.09 12.86
C ILE A 53 9.31 8.90 12.62
N VAL A 54 9.68 8.13 11.59
CA VAL A 54 11.09 7.89 11.26
C VAL A 54 11.79 9.18 10.85
N VAL A 55 11.17 10.01 10.01
CA VAL A 55 11.77 11.30 9.59
C VAL A 55 11.96 12.23 10.79
N VAL A 56 10.96 12.36 11.65
CA VAL A 56 11.02 13.26 12.81
C VAL A 56 12.01 12.77 13.86
N ALA A 57 12.06 11.46 14.14
CA ALA A 57 13.00 10.91 15.11
C ALA A 57 14.46 10.98 14.61
N THR A 58 14.69 10.69 13.33
CA THR A 58 16.05 10.62 12.77
C THR A 58 16.54 11.94 12.19
N HIS A 59 15.66 12.94 12.04
CA HIS A 59 15.91 14.19 11.31
C HIS A 59 16.43 13.96 9.89
N ASN A 60 16.15 12.78 9.31
CA ASN A 60 16.63 12.36 8.01
C ASN A 60 15.47 11.83 7.15
N LEU A 61 15.14 12.60 6.12
CA LEU A 61 14.08 12.26 5.16
C LEU A 61 14.35 10.93 4.45
N ALA A 62 15.62 10.59 4.18
CA ALA A 62 15.99 9.39 3.42
C ALA A 62 15.61 8.11 4.16
N TYR A 63 15.78 8.04 5.48
CA TYR A 63 15.37 6.88 6.26
C TYR A 63 13.85 6.71 6.27
N GLY A 64 13.10 7.81 6.35
CA GLY A 64 11.64 7.78 6.22
C GLY A 64 11.19 7.23 4.87
N VAL A 65 11.80 7.69 3.77
CA VAL A 65 11.49 7.22 2.42
C VAL A 65 11.83 5.73 2.27
N LEU A 66 12.99 5.29 2.75
CA LEU A 66 13.41 3.88 2.69
C LEU A 66 12.38 2.96 3.38
N VAL A 67 12.03 3.27 4.63
CA VAL A 67 11.08 2.47 5.41
C VAL A 67 9.68 2.52 4.77
N GLY A 68 9.26 3.69 4.27
CA GLY A 68 7.99 3.85 3.59
C GLY A 68 7.85 2.98 2.36
N VAL A 69 8.85 2.98 1.48
CA VAL A 69 8.85 2.17 0.25
C VAL A 69 8.80 0.67 0.57
N LEU A 70 9.57 0.21 1.56
CA LEU A 70 9.58 -1.21 1.98
C LEU A 70 8.21 -1.65 2.52
N LEU A 71 7.59 -0.86 3.39
CA LEU A 71 6.28 -1.17 3.94
C LEU A 71 5.19 -1.11 2.86
N SER A 72 5.22 -0.11 1.98
CA SER A 72 4.31 -0.02 0.83
C SER A 72 4.41 -1.24 -0.07
N ALA A 73 5.63 -1.71 -0.38
CA ALA A 73 5.84 -2.90 -1.19
C ALA A 73 5.26 -4.16 -0.52
N LEU A 74 5.51 -4.34 0.78
CA LEU A 74 4.98 -5.47 1.55
C LEU A 74 3.45 -5.48 1.60
N PHE A 75 2.82 -4.34 1.87
CA PHE A 75 1.35 -4.25 1.88
C PHE A 75 0.75 -4.39 0.49
N PHE A 76 1.43 -3.92 -0.54
CA PHE A 76 1.02 -4.08 -1.92
C PHE A 76 1.03 -5.57 -2.34
N ALA A 77 2.10 -6.30 -2.01
CA ALA A 77 2.18 -7.74 -2.23
C ALA A 77 1.02 -8.49 -1.54
N ASN A 78 0.78 -8.21 -0.26
CA ASN A 78 -0.34 -8.79 0.49
C ASN A 78 -1.72 -8.46 -0.10
N LYS A 79 -1.89 -7.25 -0.65
CA LYS A 79 -3.15 -6.84 -1.28
C LYS A 79 -3.38 -7.60 -2.59
N ILE A 80 -2.33 -7.81 -3.39
CA ILE A 80 -2.42 -8.57 -4.65
C ILE A 80 -2.84 -10.02 -4.41
N GLU A 81 -2.30 -10.67 -3.38
CA GLU A 81 -2.65 -12.05 -3.05
C GLU A 81 -4.15 -12.28 -2.78
N ARG A 82 -4.89 -11.24 -2.41
CA ARG A 82 -6.34 -11.33 -2.14
C ARG A 82 -7.22 -11.21 -3.38
N TYR A 83 -6.67 -10.89 -4.55
CA TYR A 83 -7.46 -10.80 -5.79
C TYR A 83 -7.70 -12.16 -6.46
N MET A 84 -7.04 -13.23 -6.02
CA MET A 84 -7.34 -14.59 -6.46
C MET A 84 -8.59 -15.10 -5.73
N ALA A 85 -9.68 -15.31 -6.46
CA ALA A 85 -10.90 -15.88 -5.94
C ALA A 85 -11.07 -17.31 -6.47
N ILE A 86 -11.25 -18.28 -5.56
CA ILE A 86 -11.49 -19.68 -5.90
C ILE A 86 -12.91 -20.01 -5.47
N GLN A 87 -13.76 -20.33 -6.44
CA GLN A 87 -15.12 -20.83 -6.19
C GLN A 87 -15.12 -22.34 -6.38
N SER A 88 -15.78 -23.06 -5.47
CA SER A 88 -15.96 -24.51 -5.59
C SER A 88 -17.44 -24.82 -5.74
N GLU A 89 -17.78 -25.60 -6.75
CA GLU A 89 -19.14 -26.12 -6.95
C GLU A 89 -19.09 -27.64 -6.94
N PHE A 90 -19.94 -28.27 -6.13
CA PHE A 90 -20.03 -29.72 -6.01
C PHE A 90 -21.27 -30.22 -6.75
N ASN A 91 -21.06 -31.15 -7.69
CA ASN A 91 -22.15 -31.74 -8.46
C ASN A 91 -22.44 -33.15 -7.94
N GLU A 92 -23.47 -33.28 -7.08
CA GLU A 92 -23.92 -34.54 -6.46
C GLU A 92 -24.16 -35.71 -7.46
N PRO A 93 -24.85 -35.53 -8.60
CA PRO A 93 -25.15 -36.64 -9.51
C PRO A 93 -23.94 -37.23 -10.27
N GLU A 94 -22.83 -36.50 -10.41
CA GLU A 94 -21.62 -36.98 -11.13
C GLU A 94 -20.41 -37.19 -10.21
N ASN A 95 -20.55 -37.00 -8.89
CA ASN A 95 -19.46 -37.04 -7.89
C ASN A 95 -18.20 -36.27 -8.36
N THR A 96 -18.43 -35.11 -8.99
CA THR A 96 -17.40 -34.29 -9.62
C THR A 96 -17.39 -32.92 -8.96
N ARG A 97 -16.20 -32.44 -8.57
CA ARG A 97 -16.03 -31.10 -8.01
C ARG A 97 -15.33 -30.18 -9.00
N THR A 98 -15.95 -29.03 -9.26
CA THR A 98 -15.43 -28.02 -10.17
C THR A 98 -14.90 -26.84 -9.36
N TYR A 99 -13.62 -26.54 -9.53
CA TYR A 99 -12.97 -25.38 -8.94
C TYR A 99 -12.75 -24.33 -10.02
N THR A 100 -13.45 -23.20 -9.91
CA THR A 100 -13.29 -22.05 -10.80
C THR A 100 -12.36 -21.05 -10.16
N VAL A 101 -11.20 -20.85 -10.76
CA VAL A 101 -10.16 -19.92 -10.31
C VAL A 101 -10.26 -18.67 -11.15
N THR A 102 -10.59 -17.54 -10.51
CA THR A 102 -10.73 -16.24 -11.17
C THR A 102 -9.59 -15.32 -10.73
N GLY A 103 -8.84 -14.79 -11.70
CA GLY A 103 -7.74 -13.86 -11.47
C GLY A 103 -6.35 -14.47 -11.67
N GLN A 104 -5.31 -13.64 -11.56
CA GLN A 104 -3.92 -14.05 -11.79
C GLN A 104 -3.34 -14.79 -10.58
N VAL A 105 -2.73 -15.95 -10.85
CA VAL A 105 -1.98 -16.71 -9.85
C VAL A 105 -0.56 -16.17 -9.78
N PHE A 106 -0.22 -15.54 -8.66
CA PHE A 106 1.15 -15.07 -8.36
C PHE A 106 1.88 -16.06 -7.46
N PHE A 107 3.21 -16.01 -7.46
CA PHE A 107 4.05 -16.84 -6.59
C PHE A 107 3.64 -16.73 -5.10
N SER A 108 3.31 -15.52 -4.65
CA SER A 108 2.87 -15.28 -3.27
C SER A 108 1.45 -15.81 -2.96
N SER A 109 0.67 -16.20 -3.97
CA SER A 109 -0.67 -16.78 -3.81
C SER A 109 -0.68 -18.31 -3.84
N ALA A 110 0.47 -18.96 -4.06
CA ALA A 110 0.57 -20.42 -4.22
C ALA A 110 0.06 -21.20 -3.00
N ASP A 111 0.36 -20.72 -1.80
CA ASP A 111 -0.12 -21.33 -0.55
C ASP A 111 -1.65 -21.22 -0.41
N LYS A 112 -2.22 -20.05 -0.76
CA LYS A 112 -3.69 -19.87 -0.76
C LYS A 112 -4.36 -20.76 -1.80
N PHE A 113 -3.74 -20.90 -2.97
CA PHE A 113 -4.23 -21.73 -4.05
C PHE A 113 -4.32 -23.19 -3.61
N THR A 114 -3.22 -23.75 -3.10
CA THR A 114 -3.18 -25.13 -2.61
C THR A 114 -4.14 -25.36 -1.44
N SER A 115 -4.24 -24.41 -0.50
CA SER A 115 -5.15 -24.52 0.64
C SER A 115 -6.64 -24.47 0.29
N ALA A 116 -7.01 -23.97 -0.89
CA ALA A 116 -8.40 -23.89 -1.33
C ALA A 116 -8.93 -25.22 -1.90
N PHE A 117 -8.05 -26.17 -2.22
CA PHE A 117 -8.45 -27.49 -2.66
C PHE A 117 -8.62 -28.41 -1.46
N ASP A 118 -9.79 -29.05 -1.36
CA ASP A 118 -9.99 -30.11 -0.39
C ASP A 118 -9.46 -31.43 -0.95
N PHE A 119 -8.36 -31.92 -0.39
CA PHE A 119 -7.72 -33.18 -0.76
C PHE A 119 -8.24 -34.38 0.03
N LYS A 120 -9.19 -34.19 0.97
CA LYS A 120 -9.71 -35.26 1.83
C LYS A 120 -10.99 -35.90 1.30
N GLU A 121 -11.64 -35.29 0.31
CA GLU A 121 -12.82 -35.85 -0.33
C GLU A 121 -12.46 -36.97 -1.32
N ALA A 122 -13.11 -38.12 -1.19
CA ALA A 122 -12.98 -39.24 -2.13
C ALA A 122 -13.84 -38.98 -3.39
N LEU A 123 -13.33 -38.12 -4.27
CA LEU A 123 -13.98 -37.74 -5.53
C LEU A 123 -13.51 -38.60 -6.70
N SER A 124 -14.43 -38.91 -7.61
CA SER A 124 -14.12 -39.67 -8.84
C SER A 124 -13.36 -38.83 -9.86
N LYS A 125 -13.62 -37.52 -9.88
CA LYS A 125 -13.10 -36.57 -10.88
C LYS A 125 -13.07 -35.16 -10.32
N VAL A 126 -12.00 -34.42 -10.62
CA VAL A 126 -11.83 -33.00 -10.25
C VAL A 126 -11.62 -32.19 -11.52
N VAL A 127 -12.35 -31.09 -11.67
CA VAL A 127 -12.22 -30.17 -12.81
C VAL A 127 -11.71 -28.83 -12.29
N ILE A 128 -10.60 -28.34 -12.85
CA ILE A 128 -10.03 -27.03 -12.53
C ILE A 128 -10.22 -26.14 -13.75
N ALA A 129 -11.13 -25.17 -13.63
CA ALA A 129 -11.40 -24.18 -14.68
C ALA A 129 -10.74 -22.86 -14.29
N THR A 130 -9.86 -22.34 -15.14
CA THR A 130 -9.15 -21.07 -14.89
C THR A 130 -9.73 -19.99 -15.81
N MET A 131 -10.27 -18.90 -15.24
CA MET A 131 -10.57 -17.67 -15.97
C MET A 131 -9.50 -16.63 -15.66
N ILE A 132 -8.54 -16.49 -16.59
CA ILE A 132 -7.44 -15.51 -16.54
C ILE A 132 -7.91 -14.22 -17.20
#